data_AF-A0AAW8W7M8-F1
#
_entry.id   AF-A0AAW8W7M8-F1
#
_cell.length_a   1.000
_cell.length_b   1.000
_cell.length_c   1.000
_cell.angle_alpha   90.00
_cell.angle_beta   90.00
_cell.angle_gamma   90.00
#
_symmetry.space_group_name_H-M   'P 1'
#
loop_
_entity.id
_entity.type
_entity.pdbx_description
1 polymer ?
#
loop_
_entity_poly.entity_id
_entity_poly.type
_entity_poly.pdbx_seq_one_letter_code
_entity_poly.pdbx_strand_id
1 'polypeptide(L)'
;MKCIPLKQATTLMKQMLKTSRPGRLVLLTRKKDRSVTLTITQQRVTLVEQGYRNVTTTYPVTVGTAKHAAQAAFKREFPRSHQVYVGE
;
A
#
# COMPACT_ATOMS: atom_id res chain seq x y z
N MET A 1 -4.25 13.29 -7.55
CA MET A 1 -3.81 12.59 -6.32
C MET A 1 -4.28 13.37 -5.11
N LYS A 2 -4.91 12.72 -4.13
CA LYS A 2 -5.43 13.36 -2.91
C LYS A 2 -4.41 13.24 -1.78
N CYS A 3 -4.12 14.30 -1.05
CA CYS A 3 -3.27 14.25 0.14
C CYS A 3 -4.15 13.94 1.35
N ILE A 4 -3.91 12.82 2.04
CA ILE A 4 -4.67 12.42 3.22
C ILE A 4 -3.73 12.00 4.36
N PRO A 5 -4.20 12.01 5.63
CA PRO A 5 -3.43 11.49 6.75
C PRO A 5 -3.03 10.02 6.55
N LEU A 6 -1.80 9.66 6.96
CA LEU A 6 -1.29 8.29 6.83
C LEU A 6 -2.24 7.26 7.48
N LYS A 7 -2.83 7.61 8.63
CA LYS A 7 -3.82 6.75 9.30
C LYS A 7 -5.01 6.44 8.39
N GLN A 8 -5.56 7.44 7.70
CA GLN A 8 -6.67 7.26 6.76
C GLN A 8 -6.25 6.39 5.57
N ALA A 9 -5.06 6.61 5.00
CA ALA A 9 -4.52 5.77 3.93
C ALA A 9 -4.35 4.30 4.36
N THR A 10 -3.88 4.05 5.58
CA THR A 10 -3.78 2.68 6.10
C THR A 10 -5.14 2.01 6.28
N THR A 11 -6.16 2.77 6.63
CA THR A 11 -7.54 2.26 6.72
C THR A 11 -8.10 1.91 5.35
N LEU A 12 -7.90 2.77 4.33
CA LEU A 12 -8.29 2.49 2.95
C LEU A 12 -7.62 1.21 2.43
N MET A 13 -6.31 1.08 2.63
CA MET A 13 -5.57 -0.13 2.26
C MET A 13 -6.15 -1.39 2.93
N LYS A 14 -6.41 -1.33 4.24
CA LYS A 14 -7.02 -2.46 4.96
C LYS A 14 -8.40 -2.82 4.43
N GLN A 15 -9.21 -1.83 4.06
CA GLN A 15 -10.53 -2.05 3.48
C GLN A 15 -10.42 -2.70 2.11
N MET A 16 -9.52 -2.23 1.23
CA MET A 16 -9.29 -2.84 -0.08
C MET A 16 -8.87 -4.30 0.04
N LEU A 17 -7.95 -4.61 0.96
CA LEU A 17 -7.52 -5.98 1.24
C LEU A 17 -8.61 -6.85 1.86
N LYS A 18 -9.52 -6.27 2.65
CA LYS A 18 -10.64 -7.01 3.26
C LYS A 18 -11.72 -7.35 2.23
N THR A 19 -12.04 -6.41 1.34
CA THR A 19 -13.06 -6.61 0.31
C THR A 19 -12.53 -7.43 -0.87
N SER A 20 -11.21 -7.57 -1.00
CA SER A 20 -10.55 -8.25 -2.12
C SER A 20 -11.00 -7.73 -3.48
N ARG A 21 -11.45 -6.47 -3.52
CA ARG A 21 -11.95 -5.85 -4.74
C ARG A 21 -10.76 -5.57 -5.66
N PRO A 22 -10.83 -5.95 -6.94
CA PRO A 22 -9.81 -5.58 -7.90
C PRO A 22 -9.64 -4.06 -7.92
N GLY A 23 -8.40 -3.61 -7.84
CA GLY A 23 -8.11 -2.20 -7.71
C GLY A 23 -6.63 -1.95 -7.49
N ARG A 24 -6.26 -0.69 -7.63
CA ARG A 24 -4.89 -0.23 -7.42
C ARG A 24 -4.92 0.93 -6.43
N LEU A 25 -3.93 0.94 -5.56
CA LEU A 25 -3.73 1.98 -4.57
C LEU A 25 -2.25 2.36 -4.60
N VAL A 26 -1.98 3.59 -4.97
CA VAL A 26 -0.63 4.15 -4.98
C VAL A 26 -0.53 5.15 -3.86
N LEU A 27 0.43 4.94 -2.96
CA LEU A 27 0.77 5.87 -1.91
C LEU A 27 2.14 6.46 -2.15
N LEU A 28 2.25 7.77 -1.98
CA LEU A 28 3.47 8.52 -2.21
C LEU A 28 3.77 9.41 -1.01
N THR A 29 5.06 9.59 -0.73
CA THR A 29 5.51 10.62 0.19
C THR A 29 5.17 12.02 -0.33
N ARG A 30 5.25 13.03 0.54
CA ARG A 30 5.05 14.42 0.14
C ARG A 30 6.03 14.88 -0.95
N LYS A 31 7.29 14.43 -0.85
CA LYS A 31 8.34 14.69 -1.84
C LYS A 31 8.20 13.83 -3.11
N LYS A 32 7.34 12.80 -3.08
CA LYS A 32 7.14 11.80 -4.15
C LYS A 32 8.40 11.02 -4.52
N ASP A 33 9.35 10.95 -3.60
CA ASP A 33 10.61 10.20 -3.74
C ASP A 33 10.51 8.74 -3.28
N ARG A 34 9.40 8.37 -2.63
CA ARG A 34 9.11 7.00 -2.19
C ARG A 34 7.65 6.69 -2.42
N SER A 35 7.37 5.44 -2.78
CA SER A 35 6.04 4.94 -3.05
C SER A 35 5.80 3.54 -2.50
N VAL A 36 4.54 3.27 -2.16
CA VAL A 36 4.04 1.91 -1.98
C VAL A 36 2.82 1.75 -2.87
N THR A 37 2.88 0.81 -3.79
CA THR A 37 1.77 0.47 -4.67
C THR A 37 1.20 -0.90 -4.27
N LEU A 38 -0.09 -0.93 -4.01
CA LEU A 38 -0.85 -2.15 -3.81
C LEU A 38 -1.74 -2.37 -5.02
N THR A 39 -1.65 -3.53 -5.65
CA THR A 39 -2.52 -3.93 -6.75
C THR A 39 -3.20 -5.24 -6.39
N ILE A 40 -4.52 -5.21 -6.33
CA ILE A 40 -5.35 -6.39 -6.08
C ILE A 40 -5.93 -6.81 -7.43
N THR A 41 -5.65 -8.04 -7.81
CA THR A 41 -6.30 -8.75 -8.93
C THR A 41 -7.20 -9.84 -8.34
N GLN A 42 -8.01 -10.51 -9.18
CA GLN A 42 -8.98 -11.52 -8.72
C GLN A 42 -8.35 -12.63 -7.85
N GLN A 43 -7.07 -12.96 -8.05
CA GLN A 43 -6.41 -14.07 -7.34
C GLN A 43 -5.14 -13.66 -6.60
N ARG A 44 -4.55 -12.49 -6.92
CA ARG A 44 -3.24 -12.08 -6.40
C ARG A 44 -3.23 -10.63 -5.93
N VAL A 45 -2.53 -10.40 -4.82
CA VAL A 45 -2.18 -9.09 -4.30
C VAL A 45 -0.71 -8.85 -4.59
N THR A 46 -0.40 -7.86 -5.40
CA THR A 46 0.97 -7.42 -5.67
C THR A 46 1.25 -6.16 -4.85
N LEU A 47 2.32 -6.21 -4.07
CA LEU A 47 2.83 -5.11 -3.27
C LEU A 47 4.17 -4.69 -3.88
N VAL A 48 4.26 -3.45 -4.33
CA VAL A 48 5.48 -2.85 -4.86
C VAL A 48 5.91 -1.77 -3.89
N GLU A 49 7.13 -1.89 -3.38
CA GLU A 49 7.80 -0.88 -2.58
C GLU A 49 8.86 -0.20 -3.43
N GLN A 50 8.93 1.13 -3.37
CA GLN A 50 9.96 1.92 -3.99
C GLN A 50 10.42 2.99 -3.01
N GLY A 51 11.68 2.94 -2.60
CA GLY A 51 12.20 3.86 -1.59
C GLY A 51 13.30 3.20 -0.77
N TYR A 52 13.00 2.84 0.48
CA TYR A 52 13.96 2.12 1.31
C TYR A 52 14.16 0.69 0.81
N ARG A 53 13.09 0.03 0.37
CA ARG A 53 13.18 -1.21 -0.39
C ARG A 53 12.60 -1.00 -1.78
N ASN A 54 13.26 -1.60 -2.76
CA ASN A 54 12.82 -1.65 -4.16
C ASN A 54 12.46 -3.10 -4.48
N VAL A 55 11.35 -3.56 -3.91
CA VAL A 55 10.94 -4.97 -3.97
C VAL A 55 9.50 -5.06 -4.44
N THR A 56 9.25 -6.06 -5.28
CA THR A 56 7.89 -6.46 -5.66
C THR A 56 7.61 -7.82 -5.05
N THR A 57 6.54 -7.92 -4.25
CA THR A 57 6.11 -9.17 -3.64
C THR A 57 4.67 -9.46 -4.01
N THR A 58 4.40 -10.71 -4.38
CA THR A 58 3.06 -11.16 -4.74
C THR A 58 2.55 -12.17 -3.72
N TYR A 59 1.32 -11.97 -3.27
CA TYR A 59 0.63 -12.82 -2.32
C TYR A 59 -0.67 -13.35 -2.92
N PRO A 60 -1.14 -14.55 -2.56
CA PRO A 60 -2.50 -14.98 -2.89
C PRO A 60 -3.52 -14.18 -2.07
N VAL A 61 -4.66 -13.83 -2.68
CA VAL A 61 -5.72 -13.00 -2.05
C VAL A 61 -6.31 -13.63 -0.78
N THR A 62 -6.31 -14.96 -0.68
CA THR A 62 -6.85 -15.71 0.45
C THR A 62 -6.03 -15.58 1.73
N VAL A 63 -4.79 -15.10 1.67
CA VAL A 63 -3.86 -15.19 2.79
C VAL A 63 -3.79 -13.88 3.57
N GLY A 64 -4.05 -13.94 4.88
CA GLY A 64 -3.88 -12.81 5.81
C GLY A 64 -2.44 -12.25 5.86
N THR A 65 -1.47 -12.98 5.30
CA THR A 65 -0.08 -12.55 5.14
C THR A 65 0.05 -11.28 4.29
N ALA A 66 -0.80 -11.10 3.27
CA ALA A 66 -0.79 -9.90 2.43
C ALA A 66 -1.04 -8.63 3.24
N LYS A 67 -1.94 -8.70 4.23
CA LYS A 67 -2.24 -7.58 5.14
C LYS A 67 -1.05 -7.26 6.04
N HIS A 68 -0.43 -8.28 6.65
CA HIS A 68 0.74 -8.08 7.51
C HIS A 68 1.92 -7.51 6.72
N ALA A 69 2.16 -8.03 5.52
CA ALA A 69 3.20 -7.55 4.62
C ALA A 69 2.97 -6.10 4.19
N ALA A 70 1.75 -5.77 3.76
CA ALA A 70 1.41 -4.40 3.37
C ALA A 70 1.55 -3.41 4.54
N GLN A 71 1.12 -3.79 5.75
CA GLN A 71 1.33 -2.95 6.93
C GLN A 71 2.82 -2.75 7.27
N ALA A 72 3.64 -3.80 7.15
CA ALA A 72 5.07 -3.71 7.38
C ALA A 72 5.76 -2.80 6.35
N ALA A 73 5.42 -2.96 5.06
CA ALA A 73 5.89 -2.10 3.98
C ALA A 73 5.54 -0.63 4.22
N PHE A 74 4.32 -0.34 4.64
CA PHE A 74 3.89 1.04 4.91
C PHE A 74 4.65 1.65 6.08
N LYS A 75 4.84 0.91 7.18
CA LYS A 75 5.63 1.40 8.32
C LYS A 75 7.08 1.65 7.93
N ARG A 76 7.64 0.80 7.06
CA ARG A 76 9.00 0.93 6.56
C ARG A 76 9.16 2.13 5.63
N GLU A 77 8.28 2.28 4.63
CA GLU A 77 8.40 3.34 3.62
C GLU A 77 7.94 4.72 4.14
N PHE A 78 7.06 4.75 5.13
CA PHE A 78 6.50 5.99 5.68
C PHE A 78 6.73 6.16 7.21
N PRO A 79 7.96 6.01 7.74
CA PRO A 79 8.20 5.96 9.19
C PRO A 79 7.98 7.32 9.88
N ARG A 80 8.14 8.42 9.15
CA ARG A 80 7.98 9.81 9.65
C ARG A 80 6.92 10.61 8.89
N SER A 81 6.13 9.96 8.04
CA SER A 81 5.14 10.65 7.21
C SER A 81 3.82 10.77 7.98
N HIS A 82 3.33 12.00 8.16
CA HIS A 82 2.00 12.22 8.75
C HIS A 82 0.90 12.24 7.69
N GLN A 83 1.25 12.58 6.45
CA GLN A 83 0.38 12.64 5.30
C GLN A 83 1.05 11.95 4.11
N VAL A 84 0.22 11.35 3.25
CA VAL A 84 0.63 10.71 2.02
C VAL A 84 -0.29 11.13 0.88
N TYR A 85 0.24 11.19 -0.32
CA TYR A 85 -0.57 11.31 -1.51
C TYR A 85 -1.11 9.94 -1.90
N VAL A 86 -2.39 9.90 -2.23
CA VAL A 86 -3.12 8.72 -2.67
C VAL A 86 -3.55 8.90 -4.12
N GLY A 87 -3.23 7.90 -4.92
CA GLY A 87 -3.79 7.67 -6.25
C GLY A 87 -4.45 6.29 -6.30
N GLU A 88 -5.44 6.15 -7.17
CA GLU A 88 -6.05 4.89 -7.55
C GLU A 88 -5.55 4.50 -8.94
#